data_AF-A0A7X8CL73-F1
#
_entry.id   AF-A0A7X8CL73-F1
#
_cell.length_a   1.000
_cell.length_b   1.000
_cell.length_c   1.000
_cell.angle_alpha   90.00
_cell.angle_beta   90.00
_cell.angle_gamma   90.00
#
_symmetry.space_group_name_H-M   'P 1'
#
loop_
_entity.id
_entity.type
_entity.pdbx_description
1 polymer ?
#
loop_
_entity_poly.entity_id
_entity_poly.type
_entity_poly.pdbx_seq_one_letter_code
_entity_poly.pdbx_strand_id
1 'polypeptide(L)' 'RMSAITGEAIECGMEFPGNPLKVRFQCSLEDLNEKIASQGIGHHWMAGYGDVRKELEYFCSLNKIQYYAL' A
#
# COMPACT_ATOMS: atom_id res chain seq x y z
N ARG A 1 -4.11 -3.94 -12.96
CA ARG A 1 -3.55 -4.55 -11.73
C ARG A 1 -3.84 -3.61 -10.57
N MET A 2 -4.15 -4.17 -9.41
CA MET A 2 -4.33 -3.43 -8.16
C MET A 2 -3.38 -4.02 -7.14
N SER A 3 -2.67 -3.15 -6.41
CA SER A 3 -1.75 -3.55 -5.37
C SER A 3 -2.17 -2.90 -4.07
N ALA A 4 -2.15 -3.66 -2.97
CA ALA A 4 -2.49 -3.17 -1.65
C ALA A 4 -1.41 -3.58 -0.66
N ILE A 5 -1.07 -2.65 0.23
CA ILE A 5 -0.19 -2.88 1.37
C ILE A 5 -0.86 -2.35 2.63
N THR A 6 -0.63 -3.04 3.73
CA THR A 6 -1.04 -2.60 5.05
C THR A 6 0.17 -2.33 5.92
N GLY A 7 0.05 -1.35 6.80
CA GLY A 7 1.02 -1.08 7.83
C GLY A 7 0.36 -0.33 8.97
N GLU A 8 1.13 -0.08 10.01
CA GLU A 8 0.68 0.64 11.18
C GLU A 8 0.96 2.13 11.01
N ALA A 9 -0.06 2.96 11.18
CA ALA A 9 0.13 4.40 11.26
C ALA A 9 0.91 4.73 12.54
N ILE A 10 2.01 5.45 12.40
CA ILE A 10 2.81 5.93 13.53
C ILE A 10 2.76 7.46 13.60
N GLU A 11 3.20 8.02 14.73
CA GLU A 11 3.30 9.46 14.89
C GLU A 11 4.09 10.08 13.74
N CYS A 12 3.48 11.05 13.08
CA CYS A 12 4.01 11.72 11.91
C CYS A 12 4.12 13.21 12.23
N GLY A 13 5.35 13.72 12.25
CA GLY A 13 5.58 15.16 12.34
C GLY A 13 5.18 15.86 11.05
N MET A 14 5.07 17.18 11.12
CA MET A 14 4.94 18.04 9.93
C MET A 14 6.30 18.20 9.24
N GLU A 15 6.82 17.09 8.71
CA GLU A 15 8.13 17.04 8.03
C GLU A 15 8.09 17.82 6.70
N PHE A 16 6.90 18.01 6.10
CA PHE A 16 6.66 18.83 4.91
C PHE A 16 5.21 19.35 4.86
N PRO A 17 4.92 20.43 4.11
CA PRO A 17 3.56 20.97 3.97
C PRO A 17 2.58 19.94 3.36
N GLY A 18 1.35 19.90 3.90
CA GLY A 18 0.29 18.98 3.46
C GLY A 18 -0.13 18.02 4.57
N ASN A 19 -0.45 16.78 4.18
CA ASN A 19 -0.86 15.71 5.11
C ASN A 19 0.16 14.57 5.03
N PRO A 20 1.35 14.73 5.63
CA PRO A 20 2.35 13.67 5.62
C PRO A 20 1.80 12.42 6.31
N LEU A 21 2.21 11.26 5.80
CA LEU A 21 1.85 9.97 6.36
C LEU A 21 3.13 9.22 6.72
N LYS A 22 3.16 8.62 7.92
CA LYS A 22 4.25 7.77 8.36
C LYS A 22 3.69 6.39 8.70
N VAL A 23 4.21 5.37 8.04
CA VAL A 23 3.72 3.99 8.15
C VAL A 23 4.88 3.08 8.52
N ARG A 24 4.66 2.23 9.53
CA ARG A 24 5.53 1.10 9.85
C ARG A 24 5.01 -0.15 9.15
N PHE A 25 5.79 -0.69 8.22
CA PHE A 25 5.49 -1.95 7.56
C PHE A 25 6.05 -3.14 8.35
N GLN A 26 5.48 -4.33 8.13
CA GLN A 26 5.95 -5.58 8.73
C GLN A 26 7.14 -6.22 7.98
N CYS A 27 7.55 -5.61 6.86
CA CYS A 27 8.70 -6.01 6.06
C CYS A 27 9.76 -4.90 6.02
N SER A 28 10.97 -5.24 5.58
CA SER A 28 12.00 -4.25 5.31
C SER A 28 11.60 -3.34 4.15
N LEU A 29 12.13 -2.12 4.11
CA LEU A 29 11.88 -1.21 3.00
C LEU A 29 12.57 -1.70 1.72
N GLU A 30 13.69 -2.41 1.85
CA GLU A 30 14.43 -3.05 0.79
C GLU A 30 13.56 -4.10 0.08
N ASP A 31 12.97 -5.03 0.84
CA ASP A 31 12.07 -6.07 0.30
C ASP A 31 10.84 -5.42 -0.34
N LEU A 32 10.28 -4.40 0.30
CA LEU A 32 9.11 -3.69 -0.22
C LEU A 32 9.43 -3.01 -1.56
N ASN A 33 10.55 -2.31 -1.64
CA ASN A 33 10.98 -1.64 -2.86
C ASN A 33 11.27 -2.63 -3.98
N GLU A 34 11.88 -3.78 -3.68
CA GLU A 34 12.10 -4.85 -4.67
C GLU A 34 10.77 -5.41 -5.21
N LYS A 35 9.79 -5.67 -4.32
CA LYS A 35 8.45 -6.10 -4.75
C LYS A 35 7.76 -5.03 -5.62
N ILE A 36 7.83 -3.76 -5.23
CA ILE A 36 7.24 -2.63 -5.99
C ILE A 36 7.88 -2.54 -7.38
N ALA A 37 9.21 -2.58 -7.46
CA ALA A 37 9.95 -2.47 -8.71
C ALA A 37 9.70 -3.67 -9.63
N SER A 38 9.80 -4.90 -9.09
CA SER A 38 9.62 -6.14 -9.87
C SER A 38 8.20 -6.31 -10.41
N GLN A 39 7.18 -5.80 -9.71
CA GLN A 39 5.80 -5.81 -10.16
C GLN A 39 5.41 -4.54 -10.94
N GLY A 40 6.34 -3.59 -11.12
CA GLY A 40 6.15 -2.31 -11.82
C GLY A 40 5.09 -1.39 -11.18
N ILE A 41 4.89 -1.45 -9.87
CA ILE A 41 3.83 -0.73 -9.13
C ILE A 41 4.13 0.78 -9.13
N GLY A 42 3.11 1.60 -9.35
CA GLY A 42 3.26 3.05 -9.42
C GLY A 42 3.63 3.69 -8.07
N HIS A 43 4.21 4.90 -8.11
CA HIS A 43 4.62 5.63 -6.91
C HIS A 43 3.47 6.40 -6.23
N HIS A 44 2.33 6.56 -6.90
CA HIS A 44 1.13 7.16 -6.32
C HIS A 44 0.26 6.10 -5.65
N TRP A 45 -0.13 6.35 -4.41
CA TRP A 45 -0.95 5.48 -3.59
C TRP A 45 -2.16 6.23 -3.05
N MET A 46 -3.24 5.50 -2.80
CA MET A 46 -4.33 5.96 -1.95
C MET A 46 -4.16 5.33 -0.57
N ALA A 47 -4.21 6.15 0.48
CA ALA A 47 -4.15 5.68 1.86
C ALA A 47 -5.51 5.83 2.53
N GLY A 48 -5.89 4.85 3.34
CA GLY A 48 -7.12 4.83 4.11
C GLY A 48 -6.92 4.11 5.43
N TYR A 49 -7.89 4.23 6.33
CA TYR A 49 -7.87 3.56 7.63
C TYR A 49 -8.42 2.14 7.54
N GLY A 50 -7.86 1.23 8.34
CA GLY A 50 -8.29 -0.17 8.43
C GLY A 50 -7.65 -1.09 7.38
N ASP A 51 -7.74 -2.40 7.61
CA ASP A 51 -7.36 -3.41 6.63
C ASP A 51 -8.58 -3.80 5.80
N VAL A 52 -8.63 -3.31 4.56
CA VAL A 52 -9.69 -3.59 3.57
C VAL A 52 -9.23 -4.49 2.43
N ARG A 53 -8.12 -5.22 2.62
CA ARG A 53 -7.51 -6.03 1.55
C ARG A 53 -8.46 -7.11 1.03
N LYS A 54 -9.31 -7.69 1.88
CA LYS A 54 -10.28 -8.72 1.48
C LYS A 54 -11.35 -8.16 0.55
N GLU A 55 -11.84 -6.97 0.85
CA GLU A 55 -12.83 -6.26 0.06
C GLU A 55 -12.25 -5.85 -1.30
N LEU A 56 -10.99 -5.37 -1.32
CA LEU A 56 -10.28 -5.03 -2.55
C LEU A 56 -9.98 -6.25 -3.42
N GLU A 57 -9.56 -7.36 -2.81
CA GLU A 57 -9.36 -8.64 -3.51
C GLU A 57 -10.67 -9.14 -4.12
N TYR A 58 -11.77 -9.09 -3.36
CA TYR A 58 -13.08 -9.45 -3.86
C TYR A 58 -13.52 -8.55 -5.03
N PHE A 59 -13.36 -7.23 -4.89
CA PHE A 59 -13.61 -6.28 -5.98
C PHE A 59 -12.80 -6.60 -7.23
N CYS A 60 -11.51 -6.94 -7.08
CA CYS A 60 -10.65 -7.34 -8.19
C CYS A 60 -11.15 -8.61 -8.87
N SER A 61 -11.63 -9.60 -8.11
CA SER A 61 -12.21 -10.84 -8.65
C SER A 61 -13.43 -10.58 -9.54
N LEU A 62 -14.31 -9.66 -9.15
CA LEU A 62 -15.50 -9.29 -9.92
C LEU A 62 -15.15 -8.59 -11.25
N ASN A 63 -14.06 -7.83 -11.26
CA ASN A 63 -13.65 -6.99 -12.38
C ASN A 63 -12.54 -7.60 -13.24
N LYS A 64 -12.11 -8.83 -12.96
CA LYS A 64 -10.98 -9.50 -13.63
C LYS A 64 -9.69 -8.67 -13.56
N ILE A 65 -9.47 -8.00 -12.44
CA ILE A 65 -8.26 -7.24 -12.17
C ILE A 65 -7.30 -8.16 -11.41
N GLN A 66 -6.05 -8.23 -11.86
CA GLN A 66 -5.02 -8.93 -11.10
C GLN A 66 -4.71 -8.17 -9.80
N TYR A 67 -4.86 -8.86 -8.67
CA TYR A 67 -4.63 -8.33 -7.33
C TYR A 67 -3.28 -8.79 -6.78
N TYR A 68 -2.58 -7.88 -6.10
CA TYR A 68 -1.29 -8.13 -5.45
C TYR A 68 -1.32 -7.60 -4.02
N ALA A 69 -1.19 -8.48 -3.04
CA ALA A 69 -0.95 -8.09 -1.65
C ALA A 69 0.58 -8.06 -1.40
N LEU A 70 1.07 -6.95 -0.86
CA LEU A 70 2.49 -6.73 -0.54
C LEU A 70 2.83 -7.07 0.92
#